data_AF-A0A061RI18-F1
#
_entry.id   AF-A0A061RI18-F1
#
_cell.length_a   1.000
_cell.length_b   1.000
_cell.length_c   1.000
_cell.angle_alpha   90.00
_cell.angle_beta   90.00
_cell.angle_gamma   90.00
#
_symmetry.space_group_name_H-M   'P 1'
#
loop_
_entity.id
_entity.type
_entity.pdbx_description
1 polymer ?
#
loop_
_entity_poly.entity_id
_entity_poly.type
_entity_poly.pdbx_seq_one_letter_code
_entity_poly.pdbx_strand_id
1 'polypeptide(L)'
;MTPSLLCFLFVFARDVLILAESVQNDWCTWSKPTALEIFASEPETSYHIDLRVPGSNKTTHWGNWASDLSPIARVGSGQIVRLQAFTTANNWWVAEGAGYGVPEALKNIYSSACLGDSSGGKFPCGRIGPHLLTGPIFVDGAEVGDVLQVDILRAEPFLDWGWNRVAPDVGSIKGFEGGWDIFGLDLRRRTVELPWGGELPWNATGTGPFFGSIGTAPPPEMGNVSSVAPWEQFGGNIDNKHLAAGSTVYLPVNVRGALFSAGDGHAVQGDGEVCVTALEASLVGDFRLTVRRDLGSRGPLGGRGSRGVRWVPEGATRPPQVGGC
;
A
#
# COMPACT_ATOMS: atom_id res chain seq x y z
N MET A 1 13.54 27.08 -0.61
CA MET A 1 13.36 25.62 -0.41
C MET A 1 11.94 25.31 -0.80
N THR A 2 11.72 24.27 -1.61
CA THR A 2 10.34 23.86 -1.93
C THR A 2 9.67 23.34 -0.66
N PRO A 3 8.34 23.47 -0.52
CA PRO A 3 7.60 22.97 0.64
C PRO A 3 7.79 21.45 0.84
N SER A 4 7.99 20.76 -0.28
CA SER A 4 8.35 19.35 -0.43
C SER A 4 9.62 18.98 0.31
N LEU A 5 10.65 19.83 0.28
CA LEU A 5 11.91 19.55 0.98
C LEU A 5 11.71 19.53 2.50
N LEU A 6 10.81 20.35 3.06
CA LEU A 6 10.54 20.32 4.50
C LEU A 6 9.68 19.13 4.92
N CYS A 7 8.64 18.75 4.16
CA CYS A 7 7.95 17.48 4.45
C CYS A 7 8.92 16.30 4.25
N PHE A 8 9.71 16.30 3.19
CA PHE A 8 10.78 15.34 2.94
C PHE A 8 11.88 15.40 4.01
N LEU A 9 12.02 16.46 4.79
CA LEU A 9 12.90 16.41 5.95
C LEU A 9 12.17 15.69 7.10
N PHE A 10 10.90 15.97 7.40
CA PHE A 10 10.19 15.30 8.49
C PHE A 10 9.79 13.84 8.22
N VAL A 11 9.56 13.46 6.97
CA VAL A 11 9.42 12.07 6.52
C VAL A 11 10.74 11.29 6.73
N PHE A 12 11.88 11.96 6.94
CA PHE A 12 13.20 11.34 6.94
C PHE A 12 14.09 11.68 8.18
N ALA A 13 13.75 12.68 8.98
CA ALA A 13 14.67 13.34 9.93
C ALA A 13 14.68 12.79 11.36
N ARG A 14 14.28 11.53 11.59
CA ARG A 14 14.77 10.86 12.80
C ARG A 14 16.11 10.16 12.61
N ASP A 15 16.48 9.77 11.38
CA ASP A 15 17.68 8.96 11.14
C ASP A 15 18.60 9.41 9.98
N VAL A 16 18.26 10.43 9.19
CA VAL A 16 19.10 10.88 8.05
C VAL A 16 19.72 12.25 8.29
N LEU A 17 20.80 12.27 9.06
CA LEU A 17 21.87 13.25 8.90
C LEU A 17 23.01 12.49 8.23
N ILE A 18 23.24 12.64 6.91
CA ILE A 18 24.56 12.53 6.25
C ILE A 18 24.47 12.74 4.72
N LEU A 19 25.18 13.80 4.30
CA LEU A 19 26.06 14.01 3.14
C LEU A 19 25.56 13.69 1.71
N ALA A 20 25.28 14.77 0.97
CA ALA A 20 25.41 14.78 -0.48
C ALA A 20 26.87 15.16 -0.85
N GLU A 21 27.63 14.22 -1.37
CA GLU A 21 28.76 14.52 -2.26
C GLU A 21 28.59 13.79 -3.60
N SER A 22 28.92 14.53 -4.65
CA SER A 22 28.72 14.33 -6.08
C SER A 22 28.94 12.93 -6.64
N VAL A 23 28.00 12.46 -7.47
CA VAL A 23 28.28 11.53 -8.58
C VAL A 23 27.60 12.09 -9.84
N GLN A 24 28.41 12.54 -10.80
CA GLN A 24 27.99 12.75 -12.19
C GLN A 24 27.98 11.39 -12.89
N ASN A 25 26.92 11.05 -13.64
CA ASN A 25 27.01 10.06 -14.72
C ASN A 25 26.02 10.39 -15.84
N ASP A 26 26.51 10.22 -17.06
CA ASP A 26 25.86 10.52 -18.34
C ASP A 26 24.72 9.54 -18.66
N TRP A 27 23.59 10.08 -19.14
CA TRP A 27 22.40 9.31 -19.51
C TRP A 27 22.45 8.86 -20.97
N CYS A 28 22.40 7.53 -21.18
CA CYS A 28 22.03 6.94 -22.47
C CYS A 28 20.51 6.70 -22.50
N THR A 29 19.84 7.23 -23.53
CA THR A 29 18.41 7.06 -23.78
C THR A 29 18.11 5.67 -24.31
N TRP A 30 17.40 4.86 -23.51
CA TRP A 30 16.85 3.57 -23.94
C TRP A 30 15.33 3.57 -23.81
N SER A 31 14.65 2.94 -24.76
CA SER A 31 13.19 2.79 -24.78
C SER A 31 12.71 1.96 -23.60
N LYS A 32 11.81 2.53 -22.78
CA LYS A 32 11.21 1.90 -21.61
C LYS A 32 10.21 0.81 -22.02
N PRO A 33 10.32 -0.44 -21.55
CA PRO A 33 9.30 -1.47 -21.77
C PRO A 33 8.00 -1.12 -21.03
N THR A 34 6.88 -1.69 -21.49
CA THR A 34 5.55 -1.37 -20.98
C THR A 34 5.21 -2.13 -19.69
N ALA A 35 4.31 -1.59 -18.85
CA ALA A 35 3.91 -2.20 -17.57
C ALA A 35 3.31 -3.63 -17.68
N LEU A 36 2.79 -4.01 -18.85
CA LEU A 36 2.29 -5.37 -19.13
C LEU A 36 3.41 -6.39 -19.33
N GLU A 37 4.55 -6.00 -19.89
CA GLU A 37 5.69 -6.89 -20.17
C GLU A 37 6.46 -7.25 -18.89
N ILE A 38 6.46 -6.35 -17.90
CA ILE A 38 7.09 -6.55 -16.60
C ILE A 38 6.37 -7.67 -15.82
N PHE A 39 5.04 -7.72 -15.82
CA PHE A 39 4.29 -8.72 -15.01
C PHE A 39 4.44 -10.17 -15.51
N ALA A 40 4.78 -10.35 -16.80
CA ALA A 40 4.96 -11.66 -17.42
C ALA A 40 6.41 -12.18 -17.33
N SER A 41 7.40 -11.33 -17.03
CA SER A 41 8.83 -11.66 -17.10
C SER A 41 9.58 -11.35 -15.79
N GLU A 42 8.93 -11.51 -14.64
CA GLU A 42 9.53 -11.22 -13.34
C GLU A 42 10.49 -12.34 -12.87
N PRO A 43 11.55 -12.02 -12.11
CA PRO A 43 12.57 -12.97 -11.67
C PRO A 43 11.95 -14.16 -10.94
N GLU A 44 12.57 -15.34 -11.10
CA GLU A 44 12.19 -16.53 -10.35
C GLU A 44 12.19 -16.24 -8.85
N THR A 45 11.02 -16.37 -8.23
CA THR A 45 10.90 -16.36 -6.77
C THR A 45 11.28 -17.73 -6.21
N SER A 46 11.83 -17.77 -5.00
CA SER A 46 12.11 -19.02 -4.29
C SER A 46 10.85 -19.79 -3.84
N TYR A 47 9.68 -19.22 -4.10
CA TYR A 47 8.36 -19.75 -3.75
C TYR A 47 7.41 -19.71 -4.95
N HIS A 48 6.42 -20.60 -4.94
CA HIS A 48 5.36 -20.65 -5.95
C HIS A 48 4.30 -19.58 -5.70
N ILE A 49 3.73 -19.02 -6.78
CA ILE A 49 2.61 -18.07 -6.72
C ILE A 49 1.35 -18.80 -7.19
N ASP A 50 0.38 -19.00 -6.29
CA ASP A 50 -0.86 -19.72 -6.58
C ASP A 50 -1.87 -18.87 -7.36
N LEU A 51 -1.90 -17.56 -7.10
CA LEU A 51 -2.83 -16.62 -7.75
C LEU A 51 -2.12 -15.32 -8.12
N ARG A 52 -2.32 -14.84 -9.35
CA ARG A 52 -1.84 -13.53 -9.82
C ARG A 52 -3.03 -12.64 -10.16
N VAL A 53 -3.09 -11.47 -9.54
CA VAL A 53 -4.16 -10.49 -9.75
C VAL A 53 -3.54 -9.20 -10.30
N PRO A 54 -3.70 -8.93 -11.61
CA PRO A 54 -3.25 -7.68 -12.19
C PRO A 54 -4.11 -6.52 -11.69
N GLY A 55 -3.53 -5.33 -11.62
CA GLY A 55 -4.25 -4.11 -11.25
C GLY A 55 -5.15 -3.67 -12.40
N SER A 56 -6.45 -3.49 -12.14
CA SER A 56 -7.41 -3.07 -13.16
C SER A 56 -8.70 -2.55 -12.51
N ASN A 57 -9.57 -1.94 -13.31
CA ASN A 57 -10.91 -1.54 -12.85
C ASN A 57 -11.84 -2.71 -12.50
N LYS A 58 -11.45 -3.96 -12.78
CA LYS A 58 -12.22 -5.17 -12.43
C LYS A 58 -11.72 -5.83 -11.15
N THR A 59 -10.49 -5.51 -10.73
CA THR A 59 -9.79 -6.17 -9.62
C THR A 59 -9.51 -5.21 -8.48
N THR A 60 -9.89 -3.94 -8.64
CA THR A 60 -9.63 -2.87 -7.68
C THR A 60 -10.95 -2.21 -7.30
N HIS A 61 -11.19 -2.11 -5.99
CA HIS A 61 -12.23 -1.25 -5.43
C HIS A 61 -11.59 0.06 -4.92
N TRP A 62 -12.39 1.14 -4.89
CA TRP A 62 -11.86 2.48 -4.65
C TRP A 62 -12.54 3.16 -3.47
N GLY A 63 -11.74 3.43 -2.44
CA GLY A 63 -12.04 4.41 -1.41
C GLY A 63 -12.83 3.88 -0.24
N ASN A 64 -13.12 2.58 -0.19
CA ASN A 64 -13.95 2.01 0.84
C ASN A 64 -13.59 0.57 1.23
N TRP A 65 -14.06 0.19 2.42
CA TRP A 65 -14.10 -1.18 2.92
C TRP A 65 -15.55 -1.54 3.20
N ALA A 66 -16.00 -2.72 2.75
CA ALA A 66 -17.35 -3.20 3.03
C ALA A 66 -17.39 -4.73 3.11
N SER A 67 -18.30 -5.26 3.94
CA SER A 67 -18.47 -6.69 4.18
C SER A 67 -19.12 -7.46 3.04
N ASP A 68 -19.79 -6.75 2.13
CA ASP A 68 -20.60 -7.28 1.03
C ASP A 68 -19.93 -7.14 -0.35
N LEU A 69 -18.66 -6.71 -0.39
CA LEU A 69 -17.88 -6.70 -1.62
C LEU A 69 -17.77 -8.11 -2.21
N SER A 70 -18.05 -8.24 -3.51
CA SER A 70 -17.90 -9.51 -4.21
C SER A 70 -16.42 -9.86 -4.37
N PRO A 71 -15.98 -11.07 -3.99
CA PRO A 71 -14.61 -11.48 -4.17
C PRO A 71 -14.27 -11.62 -5.66
N ILE A 72 -13.10 -11.13 -6.03
CA ILE A 72 -12.60 -11.19 -7.42
C ILE A 72 -11.92 -12.52 -7.73
N ALA A 73 -11.46 -13.23 -6.69
CA ALA A 73 -10.78 -14.51 -6.78
C ALA A 73 -10.81 -15.24 -5.43
N ARG A 74 -10.40 -16.50 -5.43
CA ARG A 74 -10.36 -17.36 -4.24
C ARG A 74 -9.03 -18.09 -4.15
N VAL A 75 -8.54 -18.32 -2.93
CA VAL A 75 -7.37 -19.15 -2.62
C VAL A 75 -7.61 -19.96 -1.35
N GLY A 76 -6.91 -21.08 -1.21
CA GLY A 76 -6.82 -21.85 0.03
C GLY A 76 -5.88 -21.22 1.06
N SER A 77 -6.08 -21.58 2.33
CA SER A 77 -5.15 -21.21 3.40
C SER A 77 -3.73 -21.72 3.12
N GLY A 78 -2.73 -20.86 3.29
CA GLY A 78 -1.32 -21.12 3.05
C GLY A 78 -0.85 -20.81 1.62
N GLN A 79 -1.77 -20.51 0.70
CA GLN A 79 -1.44 -20.13 -0.67
C GLN A 79 -0.95 -18.68 -0.76
N ILE A 80 -0.18 -18.42 -1.82
CA ILE A 80 0.46 -17.12 -2.07
C ILE A 80 -0.25 -16.41 -3.22
N VAL A 81 -0.63 -15.16 -2.96
CA VAL A 81 -1.28 -14.27 -3.92
C VAL A 81 -0.32 -13.14 -4.30
N ARG A 82 -0.09 -12.95 -5.59
CA ARG A 82 0.55 -11.75 -6.14
C ARG A 82 -0.51 -10.73 -6.53
N LEU A 83 -0.47 -9.55 -5.93
CA LEU A 83 -1.35 -8.41 -6.25
C LEU A 83 -0.55 -7.28 -6.89
N GLN A 84 -1.08 -6.66 -7.94
CA GLN A 84 -0.65 -5.34 -8.39
C GLN A 84 -1.64 -4.29 -7.88
N ALA A 85 -1.18 -3.39 -7.03
CA ALA A 85 -1.94 -2.23 -6.61
C ALA A 85 -1.35 -0.96 -7.23
N PHE A 86 -2.20 -0.20 -7.90
CA PHE A 86 -1.80 1.12 -8.38
C PHE A 86 -1.82 2.14 -7.25
N THR A 87 -0.91 3.11 -7.35
CA THR A 87 -0.92 4.29 -6.51
C THR A 87 -2.22 5.06 -6.63
N THR A 88 -2.56 5.80 -5.57
CA THR A 88 -3.81 6.55 -5.42
C THR A 88 -3.79 7.89 -6.16
N ALA A 89 -2.87 8.05 -7.11
CA ALA A 89 -2.67 9.21 -7.97
C ALA A 89 -3.92 9.53 -8.80
N ASN A 90 -4.90 10.22 -8.20
CA ASN A 90 -5.99 10.83 -8.91
C ASN A 90 -5.52 11.95 -9.84
N ASN A 91 -4.22 12.25 -9.85
CA ASN A 91 -3.49 13.25 -10.60
C ASN A 91 -2.45 12.63 -11.55
N TRP A 92 -2.67 11.41 -12.05
CA TRP A 92 -1.75 10.73 -12.98
C TRP A 92 -1.33 11.58 -14.19
N TRP A 93 -2.12 12.58 -14.60
CA TRP A 93 -1.74 13.55 -15.63
C TRP A 93 -0.54 14.43 -15.25
N VAL A 94 -0.24 14.60 -13.94
CA VAL A 94 0.96 15.30 -13.46
C VAL A 94 2.20 14.46 -13.78
N ALA A 95 2.12 13.14 -13.62
CA ALA A 95 3.20 12.23 -14.02
C ALA A 95 3.41 12.23 -15.54
N GLU A 96 2.33 12.21 -16.34
CA GLU A 96 2.45 12.35 -17.81
C GLU A 96 3.07 13.69 -18.21
N GLY A 97 2.65 14.80 -17.58
CA GLY A 97 3.22 16.12 -17.81
C GLY A 97 4.71 16.21 -17.44
N ALA A 98 5.16 15.39 -16.50
CA ALA A 98 6.57 15.22 -16.14
C ALA A 98 7.33 14.22 -17.03
N GLY A 99 6.68 13.62 -18.03
CA GLY A 99 7.30 12.71 -19.01
C GLY A 99 7.31 11.23 -18.61
N TYR A 100 6.56 10.84 -17.58
CA TYR A 100 6.45 9.45 -17.14
C TYR A 100 5.33 8.70 -17.87
N GLY A 101 5.54 7.39 -18.05
CA GLY A 101 4.53 6.50 -18.61
C GLY A 101 3.43 6.21 -17.58
N VAL A 102 2.18 6.43 -17.96
CA VAL A 102 1.01 6.08 -17.15
C VAL A 102 0.26 4.92 -17.82
N PRO A 103 0.14 3.75 -17.16
CA PRO A 103 -0.56 2.61 -17.74
C PRO A 103 -2.04 2.89 -18.00
N GLU A 104 -2.55 2.37 -19.12
CA GLU A 104 -3.97 2.49 -19.47
C GLU A 104 -4.88 1.85 -18.41
N ALA A 105 -4.41 0.79 -17.75
CA ALA A 105 -5.12 0.16 -16.63
C ALA A 105 -5.39 1.15 -15.47
N LEU A 106 -4.43 2.03 -15.16
CA LEU A 106 -4.59 3.06 -14.13
C LEU A 106 -5.60 4.12 -14.58
N LYS A 107 -5.48 4.60 -15.82
CA LYS A 107 -6.44 5.55 -16.41
C LYS A 107 -7.86 5.00 -16.44
N ASN A 108 -8.01 3.70 -16.73
CA ASN A 108 -9.29 3.00 -16.74
C ASN A 108 -9.93 2.89 -15.37
N ILE A 109 -9.16 2.73 -14.29
CA ILE A 109 -9.69 2.75 -12.92
C ILE A 109 -10.36 4.10 -12.64
N TYR A 110 -9.71 5.21 -12.99
CA TYR A 110 -10.26 6.55 -12.78
C TYR A 110 -11.43 6.87 -13.71
N SER A 111 -11.29 6.61 -15.01
CA SER A 111 -12.36 6.93 -15.97
C SER A 111 -13.62 6.12 -15.71
N SER A 112 -13.52 4.80 -15.48
CA SER A 112 -14.70 3.96 -15.22
C SER A 112 -15.42 4.30 -13.92
N ALA A 113 -14.69 4.79 -12.91
CA ALA A 113 -15.27 5.21 -11.63
C ALA A 113 -15.99 6.57 -11.68
N CYS A 114 -15.68 7.39 -12.68
CA CYS A 114 -16.05 8.81 -12.75
C CYS A 114 -17.00 9.15 -13.91
N LEU A 115 -17.46 8.16 -14.69
CA LEU A 115 -18.48 8.38 -15.71
C LEU A 115 -19.79 8.88 -15.05
N GLY A 116 -20.05 10.18 -15.20
CA GLY A 116 -21.32 10.80 -14.83
C GLY A 116 -21.38 11.44 -13.44
N ASP A 117 -20.27 11.51 -12.68
CA ASP A 117 -20.28 12.22 -11.40
C ASP A 117 -19.83 13.68 -11.55
N SER A 118 -20.75 14.59 -11.23
CA SER A 118 -20.54 16.03 -11.09
C SER A 118 -20.54 16.47 -9.63
N SER A 119 -20.50 15.54 -8.67
CA SER A 119 -20.54 15.87 -7.24
C SER A 119 -19.24 16.53 -6.81
N GLY A 120 -19.35 17.74 -6.26
CA GLY A 120 -18.23 18.48 -5.65
C GLY A 120 -17.82 17.93 -4.27
N GLY A 121 -17.82 16.60 -4.10
CA GLY A 121 -17.44 15.93 -2.86
C GLY A 121 -15.95 16.07 -2.54
N LYS A 122 -15.56 15.75 -1.29
CA LYS A 122 -14.16 15.81 -0.82
C LYS A 122 -13.23 14.91 -1.64
N PHE A 123 -13.73 13.79 -2.13
CA PHE A 123 -13.03 12.88 -3.03
C PHE A 123 -13.75 12.81 -4.37
N PRO A 124 -13.04 12.50 -5.48
CA PRO A 124 -13.65 12.38 -6.79
C PRO A 124 -14.79 11.35 -6.77
N CYS A 125 -15.81 11.56 -7.60
CA CYS A 125 -16.68 10.47 -8.04
C CYS A 125 -17.58 9.91 -6.92
N GLY A 126 -17.98 10.78 -5.98
CA GLY A 126 -18.79 10.46 -4.80
C GLY A 126 -18.13 9.47 -3.85
N ARG A 127 -16.82 9.23 -3.98
CA ARG A 127 -16.08 8.27 -3.17
C ARG A 127 -15.93 8.77 -1.74
N ILE A 128 -15.78 7.83 -0.81
CA ILE A 128 -15.63 8.12 0.62
C ILE A 128 -14.18 8.03 1.10
N GLY A 129 -13.22 7.73 0.22
CA GLY A 129 -11.79 7.67 0.50
C GLY A 129 -10.97 7.64 -0.80
N PRO A 130 -9.64 7.84 -0.73
CA PRO A 130 -8.81 7.98 -1.92
C PRO A 130 -8.16 6.66 -2.38
N HIS A 131 -8.11 5.62 -1.52
CA HIS A 131 -7.24 4.47 -1.75
C HIS A 131 -7.78 3.48 -2.79
N LEU A 132 -6.89 3.05 -3.69
CA LEU A 132 -7.13 1.99 -4.67
C LEU A 132 -6.70 0.66 -4.05
N LEU A 133 -7.65 -0.24 -3.83
CA LEU A 133 -7.44 -1.48 -3.09
C LEU A 133 -7.70 -2.67 -4.01
N THR A 134 -6.66 -3.46 -4.27
CA THR A 134 -6.77 -4.66 -5.11
C THR A 134 -7.30 -5.82 -4.28
N GLY A 135 -8.41 -6.42 -4.73
CA GLY A 135 -9.18 -7.39 -3.97
C GLY A 135 -10.69 -7.19 -4.15
N PRO A 136 -11.52 -7.79 -3.27
CA PRO A 136 -11.12 -8.68 -2.21
C PRO A 136 -10.84 -10.12 -2.67
N ILE A 137 -9.88 -10.77 -2.02
CA ILE A 137 -9.55 -12.19 -2.19
C ILE A 137 -10.29 -12.99 -1.11
N PHE A 138 -11.04 -13.99 -1.54
CA PHE A 138 -11.68 -14.93 -0.63
C PHE A 138 -10.69 -16.02 -0.22
N VAL A 139 -10.52 -16.25 1.08
CA VAL A 139 -9.65 -17.31 1.63
C VAL A 139 -10.50 -18.48 2.11
N ASP A 140 -10.37 -19.63 1.44
CA ASP A 140 -11.15 -20.82 1.76
C ASP A 140 -10.86 -21.33 3.18
N GLY A 141 -11.94 -21.58 3.91
CA GLY A 141 -11.90 -22.07 5.30
C GLY A 141 -11.71 -20.99 6.37
N ALA A 142 -11.65 -19.70 6.00
CA ALA A 142 -11.69 -18.58 6.93
C ALA A 142 -13.13 -18.30 7.40
N GLU A 143 -13.37 -18.35 8.71
CA GLU A 143 -14.68 -18.13 9.33
C GLU A 143 -14.65 -16.97 10.34
N VAL A 144 -15.82 -16.40 10.63
CA VAL A 144 -15.95 -15.27 11.56
C VAL A 144 -15.36 -15.61 12.93
N GLY A 145 -14.41 -14.82 13.41
CA GLY A 145 -13.70 -15.03 14.67
C GLY A 145 -12.34 -15.74 14.54
N ASP A 146 -11.99 -16.22 13.34
CA ASP A 146 -10.61 -16.62 13.03
C ASP A 146 -9.71 -15.38 12.87
N VAL A 147 -8.40 -15.62 12.75
CA VAL A 147 -7.41 -14.61 12.37
C VAL A 147 -6.82 -14.99 11.01
N LEU A 148 -6.71 -14.04 10.10
CA LEU A 148 -5.93 -14.18 8.88
C LEU A 148 -4.50 -13.69 9.15
N GLN A 149 -3.54 -14.62 9.14
CA GLN A 149 -2.13 -14.30 9.09
C GLN A 149 -1.74 -13.99 7.64
N VAL A 150 -1.16 -12.82 7.43
CA VAL A 150 -0.68 -12.34 6.13
C VAL A 150 0.83 -12.17 6.23
N ASP A 151 1.57 -13.11 5.64
CA ASP A 151 3.03 -12.96 5.50
C ASP A 151 3.30 -12.11 4.25
N ILE A 152 4.00 -11.00 4.41
CA ILE A 152 4.35 -10.11 3.30
C ILE A 152 5.70 -10.57 2.76
N LEU A 153 5.70 -11.25 1.61
CA LEU A 153 6.89 -11.85 1.03
C LEU A 153 7.62 -10.89 0.09
N ARG A 154 6.88 -9.97 -0.53
CA ARG A 154 7.39 -8.95 -1.45
C ARG A 154 6.50 -7.71 -1.38
N ALA A 155 7.11 -6.53 -1.51
CA ALA A 155 6.44 -5.26 -1.76
C ALA A 155 7.42 -4.38 -2.55
N GLU A 156 7.14 -4.16 -3.84
CA GLU A 156 8.11 -3.55 -4.76
C GLU A 156 7.43 -2.62 -5.76
N PRO A 157 7.94 -1.39 -6.00
CA PRO A 157 7.46 -0.55 -7.06
C PRO A 157 7.59 -1.22 -8.44
N PHE A 158 6.56 -1.06 -9.27
CA PHE A 158 6.57 -1.52 -10.66
C PHE A 158 6.40 -0.40 -11.69
N LEU A 159 6.12 0.83 -11.23
CA LEU A 159 6.23 2.04 -12.05
C LEU A 159 7.49 2.79 -11.65
N ASP A 160 8.11 3.45 -12.62
CA ASP A 160 9.35 4.21 -12.47
C ASP A 160 9.12 5.63 -11.91
N TRP A 161 7.99 5.83 -11.24
CA TRP A 161 7.63 7.08 -10.59
C TRP A 161 6.73 6.85 -9.39
N GLY A 162 6.81 7.80 -8.47
CA GLY A 162 5.88 7.97 -7.36
C GLY A 162 5.58 9.44 -7.14
N TRP A 163 4.74 9.76 -6.16
CA TRP A 163 4.36 11.13 -5.87
C TRP A 163 4.26 11.39 -4.37
N ASN A 164 4.37 12.66 -4.00
CA ASN A 164 4.04 13.13 -2.66
C ASN A 164 3.15 14.36 -2.79
N ARG A 165 2.27 14.56 -1.81
CA ARG A 165 1.46 15.77 -1.72
C ARG A 165 1.51 16.35 -0.34
N VAL A 166 1.85 17.63 -0.29
CA VAL A 166 1.65 18.46 0.90
C VAL A 166 0.35 19.22 0.72
N ALA A 167 -0.62 18.99 1.61
CA ALA A 167 -1.86 19.75 1.64
C ALA A 167 -1.75 20.89 2.69
N PRO A 168 -2.03 22.15 2.34
CA PRO A 168 -1.95 23.26 3.29
C PRO A 168 -2.83 22.99 4.51
N ASP A 169 -2.25 23.13 5.71
CA ASP A 169 -2.91 22.96 6.99
C ASP A 169 -3.62 21.61 7.22
N VAL A 170 -3.27 20.58 6.46
CA VAL A 170 -3.68 19.18 6.68
C VAL A 170 -2.48 18.39 7.17
N GLY A 171 -2.70 17.41 8.06
CA GLY A 171 -1.63 16.66 8.72
C GLY A 171 -1.23 17.22 10.09
N SER A 172 -0.19 16.61 10.67
CA SER A 172 0.24 16.84 12.05
C SER A 172 1.03 18.15 12.22
N ILE A 173 1.54 18.72 11.13
CA ILE A 173 2.32 19.96 11.11
C ILE A 173 1.63 20.97 10.19
N LYS A 174 1.44 22.21 10.67
CA LYS A 174 0.74 23.31 9.98
C LYS A 174 1.74 24.31 9.37
N GLY A 175 1.26 25.16 8.46
CA GLY A 175 2.08 26.24 7.89
C GLY A 175 3.00 25.85 6.73
N PHE A 176 2.78 24.67 6.13
CA PHE A 176 3.41 24.33 4.85
C PHE A 176 2.60 24.90 3.68
N GLU A 177 3.31 25.49 2.72
CA GLU A 177 2.71 25.73 1.40
C GLU A 177 2.38 24.37 0.75
N GLY A 178 1.22 24.30 0.11
CA GLY A 178 0.78 23.07 -0.53
C GLY A 178 1.53 22.80 -1.83
N GLY A 179 1.65 21.53 -2.19
CA GLY A 179 2.35 21.12 -3.40
C GLY A 179 2.13 19.67 -3.77
N TRP A 180 2.47 19.37 -5.02
CA TRP A 180 2.54 18.02 -5.55
C TRP A 180 3.91 17.84 -6.19
N ASP A 181 4.55 16.74 -5.87
CA ASP A 181 5.86 16.40 -6.41
C ASP A 181 5.82 15.01 -7.01
N ILE A 182 6.46 14.87 -8.17
CA ILE A 182 6.71 13.58 -8.82
C ILE A 182 8.17 13.23 -8.59
N PHE A 183 8.41 12.00 -8.16
CA PHE A 183 9.74 11.45 -7.91
C PHE A 183 10.00 10.34 -8.91
N GLY A 184 11.20 10.33 -9.50
CA GLY A 184 11.67 9.20 -10.31
C GLY A 184 12.04 8.02 -9.41
N LEU A 185 11.70 6.80 -9.82
CA LEU A 185 12.08 5.57 -9.13
C LEU A 185 12.97 4.73 -10.03
N ASP A 186 14.24 4.57 -9.65
CA ASP A 186 15.10 3.59 -10.31
C ASP A 186 14.84 2.20 -9.70
N LEU A 187 14.08 1.39 -10.44
CA LEU A 187 13.68 0.05 -10.01
C LEU A 187 14.86 -0.94 -9.89
N ARG A 188 15.98 -0.68 -10.57
CA ARG A 188 17.17 -1.56 -10.54
C ARG A 188 18.08 -1.19 -9.38
N ARG A 189 18.38 0.11 -9.24
CA ARG A 189 19.22 0.66 -8.16
C ARG A 189 18.46 0.71 -6.84
N ARG A 190 17.13 0.62 -6.86
CA ARG A 190 16.24 0.74 -5.70
C ARG A 190 16.41 2.09 -5.02
N THR A 191 16.42 3.14 -5.83
CA THR A 191 16.60 4.52 -5.40
C THR A 191 15.44 5.40 -5.87
N VAL A 192 15.29 6.53 -5.19
CA VAL A 192 14.41 7.64 -5.51
C VAL A 192 15.28 8.78 -6.02
N GLU A 193 14.95 9.33 -7.19
CA GLU A 193 15.54 10.55 -7.70
C GLU A 193 14.83 11.76 -7.10
N LEU A 194 15.59 12.65 -6.47
CA LEU A 194 15.05 13.82 -5.80
C LEU A 194 14.87 14.97 -6.80
N PRO A 195 13.71 15.66 -6.83
CA PRO A 195 13.47 16.78 -7.75
C PRO A 195 14.47 17.93 -7.64
N TRP A 196 15.15 18.06 -6.50
CA TRP A 196 16.18 19.07 -6.22
C TRP A 196 17.62 18.56 -6.37
N GLY A 197 17.79 17.33 -6.86
CA GLY A 197 19.08 16.68 -7.08
C GLY A 197 19.48 15.72 -5.95
N GLY A 198 20.16 14.63 -6.34
CA GLY A 198 20.56 13.53 -5.47
C GLY A 198 19.65 12.32 -5.59
N GLU A 199 20.07 11.23 -4.95
CA GLU A 199 19.32 9.98 -4.87
C GLU A 199 19.16 9.54 -3.42
N LEU A 200 18.07 8.84 -3.13
CA LEU A 200 17.80 8.26 -1.82
C LEU A 200 17.44 6.77 -1.99
N PRO A 201 18.08 5.83 -1.27
CA PRO A 201 17.70 4.42 -1.36
C PRO A 201 16.30 4.20 -0.76
N TRP A 202 15.55 3.22 -1.29
CA TRP A 202 14.18 2.93 -0.80
C TRP A 202 14.12 2.59 0.68
N ASN A 203 15.22 2.08 1.26
CA ASN A 203 15.30 1.74 2.68
C ASN A 203 15.87 2.85 3.57
N ALA A 204 15.94 4.10 3.09
CA ALA A 204 16.53 5.19 3.85
C ALA A 204 15.82 5.49 5.18
N THR A 205 14.57 5.06 5.36
CA THR A 205 13.82 5.19 6.62
C THR A 205 13.88 3.94 7.51
N GLY A 206 14.79 3.01 7.18
CA GLY A 206 15.04 1.77 7.94
C GLY A 206 14.26 0.56 7.45
N THR A 207 13.32 0.74 6.52
CA THR A 207 12.45 -0.31 5.95
C THR A 207 12.27 -0.10 4.46
N GLY A 208 12.09 -1.17 3.69
CA GLY A 208 11.80 -1.04 2.25
C GLY A 208 10.35 -0.58 1.95
N PRO A 209 9.97 -0.58 0.67
CA PRO A 209 8.61 -0.30 0.25
C PRO A 209 7.58 -1.21 0.94
N PHE A 210 6.37 -0.69 1.15
CA PHE A 210 5.30 -1.38 1.87
C PHE A 210 3.92 -0.90 1.42
N PHE A 211 2.87 -1.65 1.77
CA PHE A 211 1.48 -1.25 1.53
C PHE A 211 0.95 -0.53 2.77
N GLY A 212 0.56 0.73 2.64
CA GLY A 212 -0.08 1.52 3.71
C GLY A 212 -1.45 0.94 4.08
N SER A 213 -2.19 0.49 3.07
CA SER A 213 -3.49 -0.16 3.23
C SER A 213 -3.44 -1.68 3.09
N ILE A 214 -3.64 -2.41 4.20
CA ILE A 214 -3.75 -3.88 4.22
C ILE A 214 -4.89 -4.27 5.17
N GLY A 215 -5.85 -5.07 4.70
CA GLY A 215 -7.01 -5.40 5.53
C GLY A 215 -7.88 -6.56 5.06
N THR A 216 -8.73 -7.03 5.97
CA THR A 216 -9.88 -7.90 5.71
C THR A 216 -11.14 -7.06 5.62
N ALA A 217 -12.27 -7.67 5.24
CA ALA A 217 -13.55 -6.98 5.30
C ALA A 217 -13.93 -6.60 6.75
N PRO A 218 -14.59 -5.44 6.92
CA PRO A 218 -15.07 -4.99 8.21
C PRO A 218 -16.20 -5.87 8.75
N PRO A 219 -16.51 -5.78 10.06
CA PRO A 219 -17.76 -6.29 10.60
C PRO A 219 -18.98 -5.74 9.85
N PRO A 220 -19.98 -6.57 9.49
CA PRO A 220 -21.14 -6.12 8.72
C PRO A 220 -21.89 -4.92 9.32
N GLU A 221 -21.91 -4.79 10.65
CA GLU A 221 -22.54 -3.69 11.37
C GLU A 221 -21.90 -2.32 11.12
N MET A 222 -20.67 -2.28 10.61
CA MET A 222 -20.00 -1.02 10.22
C MET A 222 -20.46 -0.50 8.86
N GLY A 223 -21.10 -1.34 8.05
CA GLY A 223 -21.53 -0.99 6.70
C GLY A 223 -20.36 -0.61 5.78
N ASN A 224 -20.56 0.43 4.98
CA ASN A 224 -19.57 0.93 4.04
C ASN A 224 -18.67 1.99 4.71
N VAL A 225 -17.38 1.69 4.88
CA VAL A 225 -16.43 2.50 5.64
C VAL A 225 -15.39 3.13 4.73
N SER A 226 -15.01 4.38 5.00
CA SER A 226 -13.94 5.08 4.28
C SER A 226 -12.61 4.32 4.35
N SER A 227 -11.84 4.37 3.25
CA SER A 227 -10.48 3.81 3.24
C SER A 227 -9.46 4.64 4.03
N VAL A 228 -9.79 5.84 4.52
CA VAL A 228 -8.83 6.80 5.10
C VAL A 228 -8.30 6.39 6.47
N ALA A 229 -9.15 5.84 7.33
CA ALA A 229 -8.75 5.51 8.70
C ALA A 229 -8.21 4.07 8.80
N PRO A 230 -7.22 3.81 9.67
CA PRO A 230 -6.95 2.47 10.17
C PRO A 230 -8.06 2.02 11.12
N TRP A 231 -8.23 0.71 11.22
CA TRP A 231 -9.22 0.07 12.07
C TRP A 231 -8.64 -1.14 12.77
N GLU A 232 -8.74 -1.18 14.09
CA GLU A 232 -8.34 -2.36 14.87
C GLU A 232 -9.10 -3.62 14.44
N GLN A 233 -10.33 -3.46 13.94
CA GLN A 233 -11.24 -4.55 13.62
C GLN A 233 -10.86 -5.29 12.34
N PHE A 234 -10.13 -4.67 11.41
CA PHE A 234 -9.88 -5.27 10.10
C PHE A 234 -8.62 -4.79 9.37
N GLY A 235 -7.86 -3.84 9.93
CA GLY A 235 -6.71 -3.23 9.26
C GLY A 235 -7.12 -1.96 8.54
N GLY A 236 -6.88 -1.89 7.23
CA GLY A 236 -7.09 -0.67 6.46
C GLY A 236 -5.81 0.15 6.38
N ASN A 237 -5.92 1.47 6.46
CA ASN A 237 -4.83 2.41 6.24
C ASN A 237 -3.91 2.55 7.46
N ILE A 238 -3.06 1.55 7.67
CA ILE A 238 -2.21 1.43 8.86
C ILE A 238 -0.98 2.33 8.74
N ASP A 239 -0.47 2.53 7.53
CA ASP A 239 0.67 3.42 7.20
C ASP A 239 1.90 3.18 8.09
N ASN A 240 2.16 1.90 8.35
CA ASN A 240 3.26 1.46 9.17
C ASN A 240 4.37 0.90 8.28
N LYS A 241 5.46 1.65 8.14
CA LYS A 241 6.63 1.30 7.33
C LYS A 241 7.25 -0.06 7.66
N HIS A 242 7.01 -0.57 8.86
CA HIS A 242 7.48 -1.89 9.28
C HIS A 242 6.64 -3.06 8.74
N LEU A 243 5.53 -2.80 8.04
CA LEU A 243 4.79 -3.78 7.24
C LEU A 243 5.42 -4.01 5.85
N ALA A 244 6.75 -4.05 5.80
CA ALA A 244 7.54 -4.30 4.59
C ALA A 244 7.70 -5.81 4.32
N ALA A 245 8.39 -6.17 3.23
CA ALA A 245 8.75 -7.55 2.94
C ALA A 245 9.46 -8.21 4.15
N GLY A 246 9.13 -9.47 4.43
CA GLY A 246 9.60 -10.22 5.60
C GLY A 246 8.79 -10.01 6.89
N SER A 247 7.85 -9.06 6.92
CA SER A 247 6.95 -8.87 8.06
C SER A 247 5.68 -9.73 7.97
N THR A 248 4.91 -9.75 9.05
CA THR A 248 3.62 -10.45 9.12
C THR A 248 2.58 -9.59 9.81
N VAL A 249 1.38 -9.50 9.24
CA VAL A 249 0.22 -8.86 9.89
C VAL A 249 -0.87 -9.89 10.15
N TYR A 250 -1.52 -9.78 11.31
CA TYR A 250 -2.61 -10.63 11.78
C TYR A 250 -3.89 -9.81 11.80
N LEU A 251 -4.82 -10.18 10.93
CA LEU A 251 -6.05 -9.45 10.67
C LEU A 251 -7.27 -10.26 11.18
N PRO A 252 -8.19 -9.67 11.93
CA PRO A 252 -9.41 -10.37 12.34
C PRO A 252 -10.28 -10.76 11.14
N VAL A 253 -10.89 -11.94 11.19
CA VAL A 253 -11.87 -12.38 10.19
C VAL A 253 -13.27 -12.04 10.66
N ASN A 254 -13.91 -11.05 10.04
CA ASN A 254 -15.26 -10.59 10.40
C ASN A 254 -16.37 -11.13 9.50
N VAL A 255 -15.99 -11.69 8.35
CA VAL A 255 -16.89 -12.33 7.39
C VAL A 255 -16.27 -13.63 6.87
N ARG A 256 -17.12 -14.54 6.39
CA ARG A 256 -16.65 -15.77 5.74
C ARG A 256 -15.73 -15.44 4.57
N GLY A 257 -14.57 -16.10 4.53
CA GLY A 257 -13.57 -15.89 3.50
C GLY A 257 -12.62 -14.71 3.73
N ALA A 258 -12.77 -13.98 4.85
CA ALA A 258 -11.98 -12.80 5.22
C ALA A 258 -12.08 -11.58 4.28
N LEU A 259 -12.13 -11.78 2.96
CA LEU A 259 -12.17 -10.75 1.92
C LEU A 259 -10.95 -9.81 2.01
N PHE A 260 -9.76 -10.39 1.83
CA PHE A 260 -8.49 -9.68 1.93
C PHE A 260 -8.27 -8.71 0.77
N SER A 261 -7.87 -7.47 1.05
CA SER A 261 -7.42 -6.49 0.06
C SER A 261 -6.16 -5.79 0.52
N ALA A 262 -5.35 -5.34 -0.44
CA ALA A 262 -4.19 -4.49 -0.17
C ALA A 262 -4.05 -3.41 -1.26
N GLY A 263 -3.49 -2.28 -0.89
CA GLY A 263 -3.26 -1.15 -1.78
C GLY A 263 -2.52 -0.03 -1.06
N ASP A 264 -2.61 1.17 -1.62
CA ASP A 264 -1.93 2.36 -1.08
C ASP A 264 -0.43 2.12 -0.89
N GLY A 265 0.26 1.89 -2.00
CA GLY A 265 1.65 1.50 -1.98
C GLY A 265 2.58 2.67 -1.67
N HIS A 266 3.56 2.48 -0.79
CA HIS A 266 4.53 3.50 -0.41
C HIS A 266 5.93 3.00 -0.74
N ALA A 267 6.68 3.75 -1.54
CA ALA A 267 8.08 3.43 -1.80
C ALA A 267 8.98 3.81 -0.61
N VAL A 268 8.68 4.93 0.04
CA VAL A 268 9.38 5.41 1.23
C VAL A 268 8.42 6.19 2.13
N GLN A 269 8.43 5.91 3.43
CA GLN A 269 7.69 6.68 4.43
C GLN A 269 8.47 6.78 5.74
N GLY A 270 8.35 7.93 6.41
CA GLY A 270 8.76 8.13 7.79
C GLY A 270 7.70 7.72 8.80
N ASP A 271 8.04 7.80 10.07
CA ASP A 271 7.08 7.56 11.15
C ASP A 271 6.10 8.72 11.26
N GLY A 272 4.81 8.40 11.23
CA GLY A 272 3.71 9.34 11.46
C GLY A 272 3.21 10.12 10.23
N GLU A 273 3.78 9.89 9.04
CA GLU A 273 3.27 10.41 7.76
C GLU A 273 2.82 11.88 7.84
N VAL A 274 3.73 12.75 8.31
CA VAL A 274 3.33 14.03 8.89
C VAL A 274 2.63 15.00 7.92
N CYS A 275 2.88 14.88 6.60
CA CYS A 275 2.18 15.64 5.57
C CYS A 275 1.07 14.85 4.86
N VAL A 276 0.59 13.77 5.49
CA VAL A 276 -0.59 12.97 5.08
C VAL A 276 -0.37 12.05 3.89
N THR A 277 0.79 12.13 3.23
CA THR A 277 1.15 11.18 2.17
C THR A 277 2.59 10.76 2.33
N ALA A 278 2.87 9.53 1.92
CA ALA A 278 4.21 9.00 1.77
C ALA A 278 4.85 9.44 0.45
N LEU A 279 5.93 8.79 0.04
CA LEU A 279 6.24 8.67 -1.38
C LEU A 279 5.35 7.56 -1.95
N GLU A 280 4.17 7.96 -2.40
CA GLU A 280 3.13 7.11 -2.96
C GLU A 280 3.59 6.47 -4.27
N ALA A 281 3.43 5.16 -4.41
CA ALA A 281 3.94 4.36 -5.51
C ALA A 281 3.01 3.19 -5.86
N SER A 282 3.08 2.72 -7.10
CA SER A 282 2.36 1.51 -7.51
C SER A 282 3.20 0.29 -7.20
N LEU A 283 2.69 -0.63 -6.37
CA LEU A 283 3.43 -1.78 -5.87
C LEU A 283 2.89 -3.11 -6.42
N VAL A 284 3.81 -4.05 -6.63
CA VAL A 284 3.51 -5.47 -6.70
C VAL A 284 3.86 -6.11 -5.36
N GLY A 285 2.92 -6.88 -4.81
CA GLY A 285 3.07 -7.53 -3.51
C GLY A 285 2.77 -9.02 -3.60
N ASP A 286 3.57 -9.81 -2.88
CA ASP A 286 3.33 -11.25 -2.71
C ASP A 286 2.93 -11.51 -1.26
N PHE A 287 1.75 -12.11 -1.06
CA PHE A 287 1.17 -12.33 0.26
C PHE A 287 0.84 -13.79 0.47
N ARG A 288 1.37 -14.41 1.53
CA ARG A 288 0.88 -15.73 1.97
C ARG A 288 -0.29 -15.53 2.91
N LEU A 289 -1.43 -16.12 2.59
CA LEU A 289 -2.68 -15.95 3.36
C LEU A 289 -3.00 -17.22 4.14
N THR A 290 -2.81 -17.20 5.46
CA THR A 290 -2.99 -18.39 6.32
C THR A 290 -4.08 -18.17 7.36
N VAL A 291 -5.05 -19.08 7.44
CA VAL A 291 -6.12 -19.04 8.44
C VAL A 291 -5.63 -19.62 9.77
N ARG A 292 -5.69 -18.83 10.84
CA ARG A 292 -5.24 -19.15 12.19
C ARG A 292 -6.41 -19.27 13.16
N ARG A 293 -7.01 -20.47 13.20
CA ARG A 293 -8.12 -20.80 14.13
C ARG A 293 -7.68 -20.85 15.59
N ASP A 294 -6.40 -21.20 15.80
CA ASP A 294 -5.77 -21.29 17.12
C ASP A 294 -5.55 -19.92 17.78
N LEU A 295 -5.43 -18.87 16.97
CA LEU A 295 -5.32 -17.47 17.43
C LEU A 295 -6.67 -16.75 17.50
N GLY A 296 -7.71 -17.35 16.94
CA GLY A 296 -9.07 -16.81 16.91
C GLY A 296 -9.83 -17.02 18.21
N SER A 297 -11.01 -16.39 18.32
CA SER A 297 -11.91 -16.54 19.47
C SER A 297 -12.49 -17.96 19.64
N ARG A 298 -12.28 -18.83 18.64
CA ARG A 298 -12.71 -20.23 18.60
C ARG A 298 -11.63 -21.24 19.02
N GLY A 299 -10.39 -20.79 19.26
CA GLY A 299 -9.27 -21.67 19.61
C GLY A 299 -9.38 -22.28 21.03
N PRO A 300 -8.65 -23.36 21.34
CA PRO A 300 -8.68 -24.03 22.66
C PRO A 300 -8.22 -23.15 23.82
N LEU A 301 -7.58 -22.00 23.54
CA LEU A 301 -7.20 -21.01 24.54
C LEU A 301 -8.30 -19.98 24.85
N GLY A 302 -9.42 -19.95 24.10
CA GLY A 302 -10.73 -19.35 24.42
C GLY A 302 -10.78 -17.98 25.11
N GLY A 303 -9.67 -17.26 25.19
CA GLY A 303 -9.44 -16.22 26.16
C GLY A 303 -9.08 -14.96 25.44
N ARG A 304 -9.99 -13.99 25.46
CA ARG A 304 -9.83 -12.52 25.34
C ARG A 304 -8.51 -12.00 24.74
N GLY A 305 -7.99 -12.60 23.68
CA GLY A 305 -7.00 -11.96 22.83
C GLY A 305 -7.71 -10.79 22.19
N SER A 306 -7.13 -9.59 22.26
CA SER A 306 -7.67 -8.42 21.55
C SER A 306 -8.00 -8.84 20.12
N ARG A 307 -9.25 -8.61 19.68
CA ARG A 307 -9.69 -8.77 18.28
C ARG A 307 -9.08 -7.68 17.38
N GLY A 308 -7.94 -7.13 17.78
CA GLY A 308 -7.25 -6.04 17.14
C GLY A 308 -6.21 -6.55 16.16
N VAL A 309 -5.94 -5.77 15.12
CA VAL A 309 -4.80 -5.92 14.22
C VAL A 309 -3.51 -6.00 15.04
N ARG A 310 -2.65 -6.96 14.69
CA ARG A 310 -1.30 -7.11 15.27
C ARG A 310 -0.32 -7.36 14.14
N TRP A 311 0.96 -7.06 14.36
CA TRP A 311 1.97 -7.30 13.35
C TRP A 311 3.33 -7.64 13.98
N VAL A 312 4.18 -8.31 13.21
CA VAL A 312 5.54 -8.73 13.56
C VAL A 312 6.48 -8.10 12.53
N PRO A 313 7.49 -7.31 12.93
CA PRO A 313 8.48 -6.77 12.00
C PRO A 313 9.31 -7.88 11.37
N GLU A 314 9.93 -7.55 10.24
CA GLU A 314 10.98 -8.37 9.65
C GLU A 314 12.04 -8.78 10.69
N GLY A 315 12.43 -10.06 10.67
CA GLY A 315 13.46 -10.60 11.55
C GLY A 315 13.04 -10.84 13.01
N ALA A 316 11.84 -10.46 13.42
CA ALA A 316 11.31 -10.76 14.75
C ALA A 316 10.59 -12.12 14.77
N THR A 317 10.89 -12.96 15.76
CA THR A 317 10.33 -14.33 15.85
C THR A 317 9.03 -14.42 16.65
N ARG A 318 8.48 -13.30 17.15
CA ARG A 318 7.24 -13.28 17.94
C ARG A 318 6.43 -12.00 17.71
N PRO A 319 5.08 -12.06 17.75
CA PRO A 319 4.25 -10.87 17.89
C PRO A 319 4.72 -10.06 19.10
N PRO A 320 4.92 -8.74 18.98
CA PRO A 320 5.16 -7.91 20.14
C PRO A 320 4.01 -8.16 21.12
N GLN A 321 4.37 -8.46 22.36
CA GLN A 321 3.37 -8.56 23.42
C GLN A 321 2.69 -7.21 23.55
N VAL A 322 1.37 -7.24 23.76
CA VAL A 322 0.47 -6.09 23.86
C VAL A 322 1.08 -5.01 24.76
N GLY A 323 1.76 -4.05 24.14
CA GLY A 323 2.07 -2.76 24.71
C GLY A 323 1.07 -1.80 24.08
N GLY A 324 0.12 -1.34 24.89
CA GLY A 324 -0.87 -0.36 24.43
C GLY A 324 -0.17 0.89 23.91
N CYS A 325 -0.74 1.47 22.85
CA CYS A 325 -0.54 2.87 22.53
C CYS A 325 -0.99 3.76 23.69
#